data_AF-A0A0D0D448-F1
#
_entry.id   AF-A0A0D0D448-F1
#
_cell.length_a   1.000
_cell.length_b   1.000
_cell.length_c   1.000
_cell.angle_alpha   90.00
_cell.angle_beta   90.00
_cell.angle_gamma   90.00
#
_symmetry.space_group_name_H-M   'P 1'
#
loop_
_entity.id
_entity.type
_entity.pdbx_description
1 polymer ?
#
loop_
_entity_poly.entity_id
_entity_poly.type
_entity_poly.pdbx_seq_one_letter_code
_entity_poly.pdbx_strand_id
1 'polypeptide(L)'
;YVVDGNFSVQHMKMKIPEDDISLSDGLAYMVESSAYPDHISRTVEAKDRFTCQNHRAINAANASINQYRGNCLVPHSVVDFQKGEHQMNINYSICQALNHQSKGVPSAILAYDVACQWQIHFHLLLLSHIPKVYV
;
A
#
# COMPACT_ATOMS: atom_id res chain seq x y z
N TYR A 1 11.70 -3.90 -1.01
CA TYR A 1 10.62 -2.92 -0.83
C TYR A 1 10.34 -2.77 0.64
N VAL A 2 10.26 -1.54 1.14
CA VAL A 2 9.79 -1.22 2.50
C VAL A 2 8.44 -0.55 2.35
N VAL A 3 7.41 -1.08 3.00
CA VAL A 3 6.05 -0.59 2.91
C VAL A 3 5.61 -0.13 4.29
N ASP A 4 5.05 1.07 4.34
CA ASP A 4 4.62 1.74 5.56
C ASP A 4 3.35 2.56 5.27
N GLY A 5 2.38 2.47 6.18
CA GLY A 5 1.13 3.23 6.12
C GLY A 5 1.34 4.66 6.59
N ASN A 6 1.62 5.58 5.66
CA ASN A 6 1.83 6.98 6.03
C ASN A 6 0.50 7.74 6.23
N PHE A 7 -0.02 7.75 7.45
CA PHE A 7 -1.24 8.51 7.81
C PHE A 7 -1.06 10.03 7.89
N SER A 8 0.18 10.53 7.81
CA SER A 8 0.45 11.98 7.83
C SER A 8 0.28 12.62 6.45
N VAL A 9 0.37 11.83 5.38
CA VAL A 9 0.06 12.28 4.01
C VAL A 9 -1.45 12.24 3.86
N GLN A 10 -2.09 13.36 4.14
CA GLN A 10 -3.53 13.51 3.99
C GLN A 10 -3.82 14.23 2.67
N HIS A 11 -4.47 13.53 1.74
CA HIS A 11 -5.22 14.20 0.70
C HIS A 11 -6.44 14.84 1.35
N MET A 12 -6.45 16.18 1.38
CA MET A 12 -7.60 16.92 1.90
C MET A 12 -8.80 16.64 1.02
N LYS A 13 -9.94 16.33 1.64
CA LYS A 13 -11.19 16.17 0.89
C LYS A 13 -11.53 17.51 0.24
N MET A 14 -11.60 17.52 -1.08
CA MET A 14 -11.96 18.70 -1.85
C MET A 14 -13.38 19.14 -1.49
N LYS A 15 -13.57 20.46 -1.37
CA LYS A 15 -14.87 21.05 -1.04
C LYS A 15 -15.88 20.88 -2.17
N ILE A 16 -15.39 20.94 -3.41
CA ILE A 16 -16.16 20.75 -4.65
C ILE A 16 -15.34 19.75 -5.50
N PRO A 17 -15.75 18.48 -5.57
CA PRO A 17 -15.03 17.47 -6.34
C PRO A 17 -15.00 17.75 -7.85
N GLU A 18 -16.03 18.42 -8.36
CA GLU A 18 -16.16 18.79 -9.78
C GLU A 18 -15.03 19.74 -10.25
N ASP A 19 -14.50 20.55 -9.31
CA ASP A 19 -13.44 21.53 -9.56
C ASP A 19 -12.04 20.95 -9.31
N ASP A 20 -11.96 19.66 -8.95
CA ASP A 20 -10.69 18.99 -8.69
C ASP A 20 -10.03 18.60 -10.03
N ILE A 21 -9.09 19.43 -10.45
CA ILE A 21 -8.33 19.20 -11.68
C ILE A 21 -7.02 18.53 -11.29
N SER A 22 -6.93 17.23 -11.56
CA SER A 22 -5.67 16.50 -11.40
C SER A 22 -4.61 17.07 -12.35
N LEU A 23 -3.47 17.46 -11.79
CA LEU A 23 -2.29 17.89 -12.58
C LEU A 23 -1.70 16.73 -13.38
N SER A 24 -1.93 15.50 -12.92
CA SER A 24 -1.49 14.28 -13.58
C SER A 24 -2.18 13.06 -12.98
N ASP A 25 -2.93 12.33 -13.81
CA ASP A 25 -3.56 11.07 -13.39
C ASP A 25 -2.52 9.94 -13.37
N GLY A 26 -2.32 9.34 -12.19
CA GLY A 26 -1.41 8.22 -12.01
C GLY A 26 0.07 8.51 -12.32
N LEU A 27 0.52 9.76 -12.47
CA LEU A 27 1.95 10.04 -12.68
C LEU A 27 2.71 10.17 -11.36
N ALA A 28 4.04 10.15 -11.48
CA ALA A 28 4.95 10.09 -10.34
C ALA A 28 4.65 8.87 -9.46
N TYR A 29 4.31 9.09 -8.20
CA TYR A 29 4.18 8.02 -7.20
C TYR A 29 2.74 7.56 -6.98
N MET A 30 1.76 8.38 -7.37
CA MET A 30 0.35 8.14 -7.10
C MET A 30 -0.23 7.06 -8.02
N VAL A 31 -1.15 6.27 -7.48
CA VAL A 31 -1.94 5.33 -8.28
C VAL A 31 -2.90 6.03 -9.25
N GLU A 32 -3.32 5.31 -10.29
CA GLU A 32 -4.30 5.80 -11.26
C GLU A 32 -5.68 5.96 -10.62
N SER A 33 -6.36 7.05 -10.98
CA SER A 33 -7.66 7.44 -10.41
C SER A 33 -8.82 6.53 -10.82
N SER A 34 -8.60 5.63 -11.79
CA SER A 34 -9.61 4.66 -12.25
C SER A 34 -9.28 3.24 -11.77
N ALA A 35 -8.07 2.75 -12.04
CA ALA A 35 -7.69 1.37 -11.78
C ALA A 35 -7.67 1.02 -10.28
N TYR A 36 -7.26 1.96 -9.42
CA TYR A 36 -7.21 1.72 -7.99
C TYR A 36 -8.61 1.69 -7.34
N PRO A 37 -9.50 2.68 -7.54
CA PRO A 37 -10.87 2.57 -7.03
C PRO A 37 -11.63 1.34 -7.55
N ASP A 38 -11.40 0.96 -8.81
CA ASP A 38 -11.95 -0.26 -9.39
C ASP A 38 -11.49 -1.52 -8.65
N HIS A 39 -10.19 -1.61 -8.31
CA HIS A 39 -9.64 -2.69 -7.50
C HIS A 39 -10.29 -2.74 -6.11
N ILE A 40 -10.44 -1.59 -5.47
CA ILE A 40 -11.07 -1.48 -4.14
C ILE A 40 -12.53 -1.94 -4.19
N SER A 41 -13.30 -1.53 -5.20
CA SER A 41 -14.71 -1.90 -5.33
C SER A 41 -14.95 -3.39 -5.55
N ARG A 42 -14.01 -4.07 -6.21
CA ARG A 42 -14.09 -5.50 -6.53
C ARG A 42 -13.47 -6.40 -5.46
N THR A 43 -12.62 -5.84 -4.61
CA THR A 43 -11.89 -6.62 -3.60
C THR A 43 -12.73 -6.79 -2.34
N VAL A 44 -12.90 -8.04 -1.92
CA VAL A 44 -13.51 -8.36 -0.62
C VAL A 44 -12.41 -8.44 0.43
N GLU A 45 -12.52 -7.62 1.46
CA GLU A 45 -11.57 -7.67 2.57
C GLU A 45 -11.86 -8.83 3.51
N ALA A 46 -10.83 -9.63 3.80
CA ALA A 46 -10.90 -10.62 4.85
C ALA A 46 -10.88 -9.91 6.22
N LYS A 47 -11.95 -10.06 7.00
CA LYS A 47 -12.00 -9.61 8.39
C LYS A 47 -11.32 -10.62 9.29
N ASP A 48 -10.00 -10.70 9.21
CA ASP A 48 -9.27 -11.60 10.08
C ASP A 48 -9.07 -11.01 11.47
N ARG A 49 -9.16 -11.88 12.48
CA ARG A 49 -8.81 -11.51 13.85
C ARG A 49 -7.30 -11.35 13.93
N PHE A 50 -6.86 -10.27 14.57
CA PHE A 50 -5.46 -10.03 14.82
C PHE A 50 -4.87 -11.15 15.70
N THR A 51 -4.10 -12.08 15.10
CA THR A 51 -3.49 -13.21 15.81
C THR A 51 -2.08 -12.91 16.32
N CYS A 52 -1.47 -11.82 15.87
CA CYS A 52 -0.12 -11.46 16.26
C CYS A 52 -0.13 -10.51 17.47
N GLN A 53 0.61 -10.85 18.52
CA GLN A 53 0.65 -10.06 19.76
C GLN A 53 1.76 -9.02 19.71
N ASN A 54 1.54 -7.86 20.35
CA ASN A 54 2.44 -6.69 20.40
C ASN A 54 2.72 -6.02 19.04
N HIS A 55 1.68 -5.42 18.44
CA HIS A 55 1.85 -4.52 17.29
C HIS A 55 2.57 -3.22 17.74
N ARG A 56 3.89 -3.16 17.52
CA ARG A 56 4.67 -1.95 17.80
C ARG A 56 4.22 -0.78 16.91
N ALA A 57 3.75 -1.04 15.69
CA ALA A 57 3.17 -0.04 14.78
C ALA A 57 1.93 0.66 15.37
N ILE A 58 0.98 -0.11 15.92
CA ILE A 58 -0.23 0.43 16.56
C ILE A 58 0.14 1.29 17.77
N ASN A 59 1.13 0.85 18.55
CA ASN A 59 1.60 1.60 19.73
C ASN A 59 2.42 2.84 19.35
N ALA A 60 3.15 2.80 18.22
CA ALA A 60 3.98 3.89 17.73
C ALA A 60 3.19 4.99 17.01
N ALA A 61 1.95 4.73 16.57
CA ALA A 61 1.05 5.75 16.03
C ALA A 61 0.80 6.93 17.01
N ASN A 62 1.06 6.72 18.31
CA ASN A 62 0.93 7.74 19.37
C ASN A 62 2.27 8.41 19.76
N ALA A 63 3.39 8.07 19.11
CA ALA A 63 4.70 8.66 19.41
C ALA A 63 4.98 9.87 18.47
N SER A 64 5.60 10.92 19.01
CA SER A 64 5.84 12.18 18.29
C SER A 64 6.62 12.00 16.99
N ILE A 65 6.10 12.65 15.94
CA ILE A 65 6.42 12.47 14.52
C ILE A 65 7.82 13.03 14.20
N ASN A 66 8.77 12.16 13.87
CA ASN A 66 9.91 12.54 13.05
C ASN A 66 9.54 12.28 11.58
N GLN A 67 9.36 13.35 10.80
CA GLN A 67 9.12 13.26 9.37
C GLN A 67 10.33 12.61 8.67
N TYR A 68 10.18 11.40 8.17
CA TYR A 68 11.21 10.74 7.34
C TYR A 68 11.28 11.42 5.97
N ARG A 69 12.14 12.43 5.87
CA ARG A 69 12.44 13.18 4.65
C ARG A 69 13.53 12.47 3.85
N GLY A 70 13.16 11.43 3.10
CA GLY A 70 14.14 10.73 2.24
C GLY A 70 13.68 9.44 1.57
N ASN A 71 12.41 9.06 1.67
CA ASN A 71 11.95 7.78 1.14
C ASN A 71 11.80 7.87 -0.39
N CYS A 72 12.56 7.05 -1.12
CA CYS A 72 12.34 6.84 -2.55
C CYS A 72 11.01 6.10 -2.72
N LEU A 73 10.02 6.78 -3.31
CA LEU A 73 8.71 6.21 -3.59
C LEU A 73 8.75 5.51 -4.94
N VAL A 74 8.14 4.32 -5.02
CA VAL A 74 8.02 3.60 -6.29
C VAL A 74 6.89 4.25 -7.09
N PRO A 75 7.07 4.47 -8.40
CA PRO A 75 6.00 4.98 -9.24
C PRO A 75 4.75 4.11 -9.17
N HIS A 76 3.59 4.76 -9.22
CA HIS A 76 2.27 4.12 -9.18
C HIS A 76 2.01 3.24 -7.94
N SER A 77 2.73 3.39 -6.84
CA SER A 77 2.57 2.54 -5.64
C SER A 77 2.01 3.26 -4.42
N VAL A 78 1.81 4.58 -4.47
CA VAL A 78 1.23 5.36 -3.37
C VAL A 78 -0.28 5.36 -3.50
N VAL A 79 -0.95 4.72 -2.54
CA VAL A 79 -2.38 4.44 -2.53
C VAL A 79 -3.12 5.33 -1.54
N ASP A 80 -4.35 5.70 -1.86
CA ASP A 80 -5.23 6.41 -0.94
C ASP A 80 -5.94 5.45 0.03
N PHE A 81 -5.94 5.79 1.30
CA PHE A 81 -6.64 5.05 2.34
C PHE A 81 -8.06 5.58 2.50
N GLN A 82 -9.06 4.69 2.50
CA GLN A 82 -10.47 5.09 2.65
C GLN A 82 -10.76 5.45 4.11
N LYS A 83 -10.43 4.55 5.04
CA LYS A 83 -10.59 4.75 6.48
C LYS A 83 -9.57 3.93 7.26
N GLY A 84 -8.33 4.41 7.23
CA GLY A 84 -7.19 3.67 7.75
C GLY A 84 -6.63 2.70 6.72
N GLU A 85 -5.58 2.00 7.11
CA GLU A 85 -4.87 1.07 6.24
C GLU A 85 -5.57 -0.29 6.21
N HIS A 86 -5.85 -0.76 5.00
CA HIS A 86 -6.52 -2.02 4.74
C HIS A 86 -5.58 -2.92 3.92
N GLN A 87 -5.68 -4.25 4.09
CA GLN A 87 -4.77 -5.19 3.42
C GLN A 87 -4.86 -5.08 1.89
N MET A 88 -6.02 -4.74 1.34
CA MET A 88 -6.22 -4.53 -0.09
C MET A 88 -5.41 -3.35 -0.66
N ASN A 89 -5.20 -2.30 0.15
CA ASN A 89 -4.44 -1.12 -0.23
C ASN A 89 -2.95 -1.50 -0.35
N ILE A 90 -2.45 -2.23 0.66
CA ILE A 90 -1.08 -2.73 0.71
C ILE A 90 -0.79 -3.74 -0.41
N ASN A 91 -1.73 -4.65 -0.69
CA ASN A 91 -1.64 -5.57 -1.82
C ASN A 91 -1.47 -4.83 -3.14
N TYR A 92 -2.30 -3.83 -3.40
CA TYR A 92 -2.23 -3.05 -4.64
C TYR A 92 -0.90 -2.32 -4.77
N SER A 93 -0.48 -1.62 -3.69
CA SER A 93 0.79 -0.90 -3.64
C SER A 93 2.00 -1.80 -3.97
N ILE A 94 2.07 -2.99 -3.37
CA ILE A 94 3.16 -3.94 -3.59
C ILE A 94 3.12 -4.52 -5.00
N CYS A 95 1.94 -4.88 -5.50
CA CYS A 95 1.80 -5.38 -6.87
C CYS A 95 2.27 -4.34 -7.89
N GLN A 96 1.90 -3.08 -7.72
CA GLN A 96 2.37 -2.00 -8.59
C GLN A 96 3.88 -1.80 -8.49
N ALA A 97 4.43 -1.80 -7.28
CA ALA A 97 5.87 -1.67 -7.08
C ALA A 97 6.66 -2.82 -7.73
N LEU A 98 6.17 -4.05 -7.58
CA LEU A 98 6.77 -5.24 -8.17
C LEU A 98 6.69 -5.18 -9.70
N ASN A 99 5.52 -4.83 -10.26
CA ASN A 99 5.34 -4.72 -11.71
C ASN A 99 6.24 -3.64 -12.34
N HIS A 100 6.47 -2.54 -11.61
CA HIS A 100 7.27 -1.43 -12.11
C HIS A 100 8.77 -1.75 -12.16
N GLN A 101 9.33 -2.43 -11.15
CA GLN A 101 10.80 -2.59 -11.04
C GLN A 101 11.33 -4.03 -10.98
N SER A 102 10.49 -5.07 -11.05
CA SER A 102 10.97 -6.46 -10.88
C SER A 102 11.32 -7.18 -12.18
N LYS A 103 11.24 -6.52 -13.35
CA LYS A 103 11.66 -7.13 -14.62
C LYS A 103 13.17 -7.42 -14.59
N GLY A 104 13.53 -8.70 -14.55
CA GLY A 104 14.92 -9.15 -14.51
C GLY A 104 15.52 -9.22 -13.10
N VAL A 105 14.74 -8.95 -12.05
CA VAL A 105 15.19 -9.09 -10.67
C VAL A 105 14.84 -10.50 -10.18
N PRO A 106 15.83 -11.33 -9.78
CA PRO A 106 15.59 -12.73 -9.44
C PRO A 106 14.91 -12.91 -8.06
N SER A 107 15.03 -11.93 -7.18
CA SER A 107 14.42 -11.95 -5.84
C SER A 107 14.18 -10.54 -5.32
N ALA A 108 13.06 -10.35 -4.63
CA ALA A 108 12.73 -9.12 -3.94
C ALA A 108 12.45 -9.45 -2.47
N ILE A 109 13.03 -8.64 -1.57
CA ILE A 109 12.72 -8.69 -0.14
C ILE A 109 11.65 -7.64 0.15
N LEU A 110 10.61 -8.02 0.89
CA LEU A 110 9.54 -7.13 1.32
C LEU A 110 9.54 -7.00 2.84
N ALA A 111 9.62 -5.78 3.34
CA ALA A 111 9.48 -5.46 4.76
C ALA A 111 8.24 -4.58 4.97
N TYR A 112 7.37 -4.99 5.89
CA TYR A 112 6.13 -4.30 6.23
C TYR A 112 5.85 -4.49 7.72
N ASP A 113 5.50 -3.42 8.42
CA ASP A 113 5.37 -3.36 9.88
C ASP A 113 4.15 -4.11 10.43
N VAL A 114 3.12 -4.33 9.60
CA VAL A 114 1.98 -5.22 9.89
C VAL A 114 2.02 -6.51 9.04
N ALA A 115 3.21 -6.92 8.59
CA ALA A 115 3.38 -8.14 7.79
C ALA A 115 2.94 -9.42 8.52
N CYS A 116 2.95 -9.43 9.85
CA CYS A 116 2.71 -10.63 10.68
C CYS A 116 1.44 -11.41 10.26
N GLN A 117 0.34 -10.70 9.98
CA GLN A 117 -0.94 -11.28 9.58
C GLN A 117 -1.11 -11.25 8.08
N TRP A 118 -0.66 -10.17 7.45
CA TRP A 118 -0.78 -9.96 6.03
C TRP A 118 -0.08 -11.06 5.22
N GLN A 119 1.14 -11.45 5.60
CA GLN A 119 1.93 -12.44 4.86
C GLN A 119 1.28 -13.82 4.78
N ILE A 120 0.44 -14.17 5.77
CA ILE A 120 -0.26 -15.47 5.85
C ILE A 120 -1.23 -15.60 4.66
N HIS A 121 -1.93 -14.52 4.32
CA HIS A 121 -2.90 -14.51 3.22
C HIS A 121 -2.29 -14.01 1.91
N PHE A 122 -1.17 -13.30 1.96
CA PHE A 122 -0.53 -12.73 0.78
C PHE A 122 0.09 -13.77 -0.15
N HIS A 123 0.68 -14.85 0.38
CA HIS A 123 1.29 -15.90 -0.47
C HIS A 123 0.28 -16.55 -1.44
N LEU A 124 -0.99 -16.68 -1.03
CA LEU A 124 -2.06 -17.19 -1.87
C LEU A 124 -2.44 -16.23 -3.00
N LEU A 125 -2.38 -14.92 -2.76
CA LEU A 125 -2.66 -13.88 -3.75
C LEU A 125 -1.52 -13.76 -4.79
N LEU A 126 -0.26 -13.78 -4.34
CA LEU A 126 0.91 -13.66 -5.23
C LEU A 126 1.02 -14.80 -6.25
N LEU A 127 0.80 -16.05 -5.82
CA LEU A 127 0.89 -17.22 -6.69
C LEU A 127 -0.10 -17.19 -7.87
N SER A 128 -1.17 -16.39 -7.76
CA SER A 128 -2.15 -16.22 -8.83
C SER A 128 -1.79 -15.14 -9.86
N HIS A 129 -0.84 -14.24 -9.58
CA HIS A 129 -0.58 -13.05 -10.42
C HIS A 129 0.91 -12.78 -10.75
N ILE A 130 1.89 -13.17 -9.92
CA ILE A 130 3.31 -12.87 -10.19
C ILE A 130 4.22 -14.02 -9.69
N PRO A 131 5.09 -14.61 -10.52
CA PRO A 131 5.95 -15.70 -10.10
C PRO A 131 7.13 -15.19 -9.24
N LYS A 132 7.19 -15.70 -8.00
CA LYS A 132 8.35 -15.71 -7.08
C LYS A 132 8.73 -14.39 -6.40
N VAL A 133 8.02 -14.07 -5.32
CA VAL A 133 8.53 -13.21 -4.23
C VAL A 133 8.81 -14.11 -3.02
N TYR A 134 10.00 -13.98 -2.44
CA TYR A 134 10.37 -14.67 -1.21
C TYR A 134 10.21 -13.70 -0.05
N VAL A 135 9.43 -14.12 0.96
CA VAL A 135 9.25 -13.41 2.23
C VAL A 135 10.23 -13.97 3.24
#